data_AF-A0AAW0EP06-F1
#
_entry.id   AF-A0AAW0EP06-F1
#
_cell.length_a   1.000
_cell.length_b   1.000
_cell.length_c   1.000
_cell.angle_alpha   90.00
_cell.angle_beta   90.00
_cell.angle_gamma   90.00
#
_symmetry.space_group_name_H-M   'P 1'
#
loop_
_entity.id
_entity.type
_entity.pdbx_description
1 polymer ?
#
loop_
_entity_poly.entity_id
_entity_poly.type
_entity_poly.pdbx_seq_one_letter_code
_entity_poly.pdbx_strand_id
1 'polypeptide(L)'
;MAVRCQHATPVSASASLASAGAPSSGDGTSSSSGGSSSAGGDVRVDPRLLPSTIPGITQEELAARIAHYHSEKSKLAGEASAKALAQEIELMRRSLSPNAFVEYMGRLETQQRAAAREDAKMAAMSPVELHQYQQKKRRQAVRYEWYKMFLLLFAIVGSTAFLFSLFLFFE
;
A
#
# COMPACT_ATOMS: atom_id res chain seq x y z
N MET A 1 -49.59 24.45 14.52
CA MET A 1 -49.68 25.31 13.33
C MET A 1 -49.16 24.52 12.14
N ALA A 2 -50.00 24.39 11.11
CA ALA A 2 -49.66 23.83 9.79
C ALA A 2 -48.53 24.67 9.15
N VAL A 3 -47.70 24.17 8.22
CA VAL A 3 -48.04 23.96 6.81
C VAL A 3 -47.18 22.85 6.18
N ARG A 4 -47.87 22.02 5.40
CA ARG A 4 -47.46 20.93 4.51
C ARG A 4 -47.12 21.50 3.13
N CYS A 5 -46.20 20.88 2.38
CA CYS A 5 -46.24 20.67 0.91
C CYS A 5 -44.88 20.15 0.42
N GLN A 6 -44.69 19.25 -0.56
CA GLN A 6 -45.48 18.19 -1.21
C GLN A 6 -44.63 17.75 -2.45
N HIS A 7 -44.58 16.44 -2.73
CA HIS A 7 -44.44 15.78 -4.06
C HIS A 7 -43.17 16.03 -4.93
N ALA A 8 -42.67 15.15 -5.80
CA ALA A 8 -43.17 13.90 -6.39
C ALA A 8 -41.98 12.97 -6.80
N THR A 9 -42.25 11.67 -6.85
CA THR A 9 -41.47 10.61 -7.53
C THR A 9 -41.73 10.64 -9.05
N PRO A 10 -41.10 9.79 -9.90
CA PRO A 10 -41.70 8.46 -10.11
C PRO A 10 -40.74 7.29 -10.56
N VAL A 11 -41.17 6.06 -10.19
CA VAL A 11 -40.95 4.70 -10.80
C VAL A 11 -39.51 4.15 -10.92
N SER A 12 -39.18 2.87 -10.71
CA SER A 12 -39.94 1.63 -10.51
C SER A 12 -39.00 0.56 -9.91
N ALA A 13 -39.34 -0.03 -8.77
CA ALA A 13 -38.80 -1.33 -8.35
C ALA A 13 -39.90 -2.07 -7.60
N SER A 14 -40.59 -2.93 -8.31
CA SER A 14 -41.68 -3.75 -7.84
C SER A 14 -41.21 -4.82 -6.84
N ALA A 15 -41.78 -4.72 -5.64
CA ALA A 15 -42.34 -5.79 -4.82
C ALA A 15 -41.43 -6.94 -4.36
N SER A 16 -40.99 -6.82 -3.10
CA SER A 16 -40.77 -7.93 -2.17
C SER A 16 -42.10 -8.39 -1.54
N LEU A 17 -42.38 -9.68 -1.62
CA LEU A 17 -43.28 -10.48 -0.76
C LEU A 17 -42.59 -11.84 -0.61
N ALA A 18 -42.60 -12.57 0.49
CA ALA A 18 -42.89 -12.34 1.88
C ALA A 18 -42.26 -13.53 2.65
N SER A 19 -41.85 -13.26 3.89
CA SER A 19 -41.59 -14.16 5.02
C SER A 19 -41.99 -15.65 4.90
N ALA A 20 -41.04 -16.56 5.16
CA ALA A 20 -41.26 -17.77 5.98
C ALA A 20 -39.91 -18.43 6.38
N GLY A 21 -39.76 -18.77 7.68
CA GLY A 21 -38.86 -19.84 8.13
C GLY A 21 -37.63 -19.41 8.94
N ALA A 22 -37.72 -19.49 10.27
CA ALA A 22 -36.59 -19.50 11.21
C ALA A 22 -35.87 -20.87 11.20
N PRO A 23 -34.89 -21.12 12.10
CA PRO A 23 -33.54 -20.56 12.22
C PRO A 23 -32.49 -21.64 11.88
N SER A 24 -31.27 -21.26 11.47
CA SER A 24 -30.14 -22.20 11.51
C SER A 24 -28.91 -21.57 12.11
N SER A 25 -28.51 -22.14 13.23
CA SER A 25 -27.24 -21.97 13.91
C SER A 25 -26.10 -22.34 12.95
N GLY A 26 -25.08 -21.49 12.88
CA GLY A 26 -23.87 -21.75 12.11
C GLY A 26 -22.73 -20.94 12.69
N ASP A 27 -22.05 -21.54 13.67
CA ASP A 27 -20.76 -21.13 14.22
C ASP A 27 -19.72 -20.90 13.13
N GLY A 28 -18.86 -19.89 13.35
CA GLY A 28 -17.51 -19.80 12.81
C GLY A 28 -17.44 -19.47 11.31
N THR A 29 -16.51 -18.67 10.81
CA THR A 29 -15.19 -18.36 11.34
C THR A 29 -14.77 -17.03 10.70
N SER A 30 -14.39 -16.07 11.52
CA SER A 30 -13.61 -14.90 11.10
C SER A 30 -12.24 -15.38 10.61
N SER A 31 -12.07 -15.53 9.29
CA SER A 31 -10.75 -15.73 8.68
C SER A 31 -10.04 -14.39 8.50
N SER A 32 -9.60 -13.82 9.63
CA SER A 32 -8.50 -12.87 9.63
C SER A 32 -7.19 -13.63 9.71
N SER A 33 -6.57 -13.91 8.56
CA SER A 33 -5.14 -14.16 8.43
C SER A 33 -4.58 -13.00 7.58
N GLY A 34 -3.79 -12.06 8.08
CA GLY A 34 -2.78 -12.19 9.12
C GLY A 34 -1.51 -12.75 8.49
N GLY A 35 -0.54 -11.87 8.23
CA GLY A 35 0.83 -12.28 7.92
C GLY A 35 1.37 -11.68 6.64
N SER A 36 2.07 -10.56 6.80
CA SER A 36 3.05 -10.01 5.86
C SER A 36 3.83 -11.11 5.14
N SER A 37 3.65 -11.22 3.83
CA SER A 37 4.58 -11.95 2.96
C SER A 37 5.92 -11.22 3.00
N SER A 38 6.76 -11.67 3.92
CA SER A 38 8.19 -11.41 3.93
C SER A 38 8.73 -11.69 2.53
N ALA A 39 9.43 -10.72 1.95
CA ALA A 39 10.15 -10.89 0.70
C ALA A 39 11.12 -12.07 0.84
N GLY A 40 10.76 -13.22 0.25
CA GLY A 40 11.54 -14.45 0.29
C GLY A 40 10.90 -15.66 1.00
N GLY A 41 9.65 -15.55 1.48
CA GLY A 41 8.92 -16.71 1.99
C GLY A 41 8.42 -17.63 0.88
N ASP A 42 8.79 -18.92 0.93
CA ASP A 42 8.23 -19.96 0.07
C ASP A 42 6.70 -19.96 0.18
N VAL A 43 6.01 -19.86 -0.96
CA VAL A 43 4.55 -19.73 -0.99
C VAL A 43 3.95 -21.11 -0.70
N ARG A 44 3.58 -21.33 0.56
CA ARG A 44 2.86 -22.54 0.98
C ARG A 44 1.36 -22.36 0.75
N VAL A 45 0.80 -23.20 -0.10
CA VAL A 45 -0.63 -23.22 -0.43
C VAL A 45 -1.25 -24.45 0.20
N ASP A 46 -2.24 -24.25 1.07
CA ASP A 46 -2.96 -25.35 1.70
C ASP A 46 -3.98 -25.95 0.71
N PRO A 47 -3.87 -27.25 0.34
CA PRO A 47 -4.73 -27.88 -0.65
C PRO A 47 -6.19 -27.97 -0.20
N ARG A 48 -6.44 -28.01 1.11
CA ARG A 48 -7.79 -28.08 1.71
C ARG A 48 -8.61 -26.80 1.51
N LEU A 49 -7.94 -25.68 1.24
CA LEU A 49 -8.57 -24.39 0.99
C LEU A 49 -8.80 -24.15 -0.52
N LEU A 50 -8.31 -25.05 -1.38
CA LEU A 50 -8.43 -24.90 -2.82
C LEU A 50 -9.74 -25.51 -3.35
N PRO A 51 -10.36 -24.88 -4.37
CA PRO A 51 -11.58 -25.41 -4.97
C PRO A 51 -11.31 -26.74 -5.69
N SER A 52 -12.18 -27.72 -5.48
CA SER A 52 -12.16 -29.03 -6.17
C SER A 52 -12.94 -29.02 -7.49
N THR A 53 -13.23 -27.84 -8.04
CA THR A 53 -14.14 -27.65 -9.17
C THR A 53 -13.48 -27.83 -10.53
N ILE A 54 -12.16 -28.06 -10.57
CA ILE A 54 -11.42 -28.25 -11.82
C ILE A 54 -11.42 -29.75 -12.16
N PRO A 55 -12.19 -30.20 -13.18
CA PRO A 55 -12.21 -31.60 -13.55
C PRO A 55 -10.82 -32.03 -14.08
N GLY A 56 -10.32 -33.16 -13.58
CA GLY A 56 -9.06 -33.76 -14.02
C GLY A 56 -7.80 -33.28 -13.30
N ILE A 57 -7.90 -32.40 -12.29
CA ILE A 57 -6.75 -31.95 -11.48
C ILE A 57 -7.07 -32.18 -10.00
N THR A 58 -6.14 -32.78 -9.26
CA THR A 58 -6.29 -32.95 -7.80
C THR A 58 -5.98 -31.65 -7.06
N GLN A 59 -6.55 -31.44 -5.86
CA GLN A 59 -6.25 -30.26 -5.04
C GLN A 59 -4.76 -30.13 -4.70
N GLU A 60 -4.06 -31.26 -4.53
CA GLU A 60 -2.63 -31.31 -4.26
C GLU A 60 -1.81 -30.86 -5.48
N GLU A 61 -2.18 -31.33 -6.67
CA GLU A 61 -1.56 -30.91 -7.92
C GLU A 61 -1.81 -29.42 -8.20
N LEU A 62 -3.01 -28.92 -7.89
CA LEU A 62 -3.32 -27.50 -8.01
C LEU A 62 -2.48 -26.66 -7.04
N ALA A 63 -2.34 -27.09 -5.78
CA ALA A 63 -1.50 -26.42 -4.80
C ALA A 63 -0.03 -26.36 -5.25
N ALA A 64 0.51 -27.48 -5.72
CA ALA A 64 1.87 -27.57 -6.23
C ALA A 64 2.09 -26.65 -7.44
N ARG A 65 1.12 -26.59 -8.36
CA ARG A 65 1.19 -25.71 -9.54
C ARG A 65 1.13 -24.24 -9.18
N ILE A 66 0.31 -23.85 -8.21
CA ILE A 66 0.23 -22.47 -7.72
C ILE A 66 1.56 -22.09 -7.05
N ALA A 67 2.10 -22.93 -6.17
CA ALA A 67 3.39 -22.71 -5.52
C ALA A 67 4.53 -22.56 -6.55
N HIS A 68 4.59 -23.44 -7.55
CA HIS A 68 5.55 -23.35 -8.65
C HIS A 68 5.38 -22.06 -9.47
N TYR A 69 4.16 -21.67 -9.80
CA TYR A 69 3.91 -20.44 -10.56
C TYR A 69 4.33 -19.20 -9.78
N HIS A 70 4.07 -19.15 -8.47
CA HIS A 70 4.50 -18.04 -7.64
C HIS A 70 6.01 -17.98 -7.46
N SER A 71 6.69 -19.12 -7.33
CA SER A 71 8.15 -19.16 -7.24
C SER A 71 8.82 -18.75 -8.55
N GLU A 72 8.28 -19.18 -9.70
CA GLU A 72 8.76 -18.76 -11.01
C GLU A 72 8.54 -17.26 -11.22
N LYS A 73 7.34 -16.75 -10.87
CA LYS A 73 7.06 -15.31 -10.95
C LYS A 73 7.91 -14.47 -10.01
N SER A 74 8.14 -14.92 -8.78
CA SER A 74 8.98 -14.20 -7.83
C SER A 74 10.43 -14.16 -8.30
N LYS A 75 10.92 -15.27 -8.88
CA LYS A 75 12.25 -15.33 -9.52
C LYS A 75 12.36 -14.35 -10.68
N LEU A 76 11.40 -14.36 -11.61
CA LEU A 76 11.39 -13.44 -12.74
C LEU A 76 11.30 -11.98 -12.31
N ALA A 77 10.48 -11.67 -11.29
CA ALA A 77 10.40 -10.34 -10.72
C ALA A 77 11.72 -9.92 -10.05
N GLY A 78 12.37 -10.85 -9.34
CA GLY A 78 13.70 -10.66 -8.75
C GLY A 78 14.77 -10.35 -9.80
N GLU A 79 14.80 -11.11 -10.89
CA GLU A 79 15.73 -10.88 -12.00
C GLU A 79 15.45 -9.56 -12.73
N ALA A 80 14.19 -9.21 -12.97
CA ALA A 80 13.81 -7.96 -13.63
C ALA A 80 14.16 -6.74 -12.77
N SER A 81 13.85 -6.79 -11.47
CA SER A 81 14.22 -5.73 -10.53
C SER A 81 15.74 -5.58 -10.38
N ALA A 82 16.49 -6.67 -10.31
CA ALA A 82 17.96 -6.62 -10.27
C ALA A 82 18.53 -5.99 -11.55
N LYS A 83 18.01 -6.35 -12.73
CA LYS A 83 18.42 -5.75 -14.01
C LYS A 83 18.09 -4.26 -14.07
N ALA A 84 16.90 -3.86 -13.64
CA ALA A 84 16.50 -2.45 -13.60
C ALA A 84 17.40 -1.63 -12.66
N LEU A 85 17.68 -2.16 -11.47
CA LEU A 85 18.55 -1.51 -10.49
C LEU A 85 20.00 -1.40 -10.99
N ALA A 86 20.52 -2.44 -11.67
CA ALA A 86 21.84 -2.37 -12.29
C ALA A 86 21.92 -1.30 -13.39
N GLN A 87 20.88 -1.19 -14.23
CA GLN A 87 20.79 -0.16 -15.26
C GLN A 87 20.72 1.24 -14.63
N GLU A 88 19.93 1.42 -13.58
CA GLU A 88 19.82 2.70 -12.87
C GLU A 88 21.17 3.13 -12.26
N ILE A 89 21.89 2.20 -11.62
CA ILE A 89 23.23 2.46 -11.08
C ILE A 89 24.20 2.85 -12.20
N GLU A 90 24.14 2.16 -13.33
CA GLU A 90 25.00 2.47 -14.49
C GLU A 90 24.67 3.86 -15.08
N LEU A 91 23.39 4.22 -15.14
CA LEU A 91 22.93 5.54 -15.57
C LEU A 91 23.41 6.63 -14.61
N MET A 92 23.26 6.44 -13.30
CA MET A 92 23.77 7.36 -12.27
C MET A 92 25.29 7.53 -12.38
N ARG A 93 26.02 6.43 -12.60
CA ARG A 93 27.49 6.48 -12.76
C ARG A 93 27.91 7.26 -14.00
N ARG A 94 27.10 7.24 -15.08
CA ARG A 94 27.36 7.99 -16.31
C ARG A 94 26.95 9.46 -16.22
N SER A 95 25.89 9.77 -15.47
CA SER A 95 25.32 11.12 -15.41
C SER A 95 25.96 12.00 -14.32
N LEU A 96 26.48 11.40 -13.25
CA LEU A 96 27.09 12.11 -12.12
C LEU A 96 28.60 12.19 -12.25
N SER A 97 29.19 13.21 -11.61
CA SER A 97 30.64 13.22 -11.40
C SER A 97 31.03 12.09 -10.42
N PRO A 98 32.25 11.51 -10.54
CA PRO A 98 32.68 10.41 -9.68
C PRO A 98 32.56 10.71 -8.18
N ASN A 99 32.87 11.95 -7.76
CA ASN A 99 32.77 12.36 -6.36
C ASN A 99 31.31 12.41 -5.88
N ALA A 100 30.39 12.96 -6.69
CA ALA A 100 28.97 13.03 -6.34
C ALA A 100 28.34 11.63 -6.27
N PHE A 101 28.76 10.71 -7.13
CA PHE A 101 28.31 9.32 -7.09
C PHE A 101 28.76 8.61 -5.80
N VAL A 102 30.03 8.77 -5.41
CA VAL A 102 30.56 8.18 -4.16
C VAL A 102 29.85 8.74 -2.93
N GLU A 103 29.61 10.06 -2.88
CA GLU A 103 28.86 10.69 -1.79
C GLU A 103 27.42 10.16 -1.72
N TYR A 104 26.76 10.04 -2.88
CA TYR A 104 25.41 9.49 -2.98
C TYR A 104 25.34 8.04 -2.46
N MET A 105 26.27 7.18 -2.89
CA MET A 105 26.35 5.79 -2.43
C MET A 105 26.61 5.71 -0.92
N GLY A 106 27.52 6.55 -0.39
CA GLY A 106 27.76 6.64 1.05
C GLY A 106 26.52 7.09 1.84
N ARG A 107 25.74 8.02 1.28
CA ARG A 107 24.47 8.46 1.87
C ARG A 107 23.43 7.33 1.88
N LEU A 108 23.34 6.55 0.80
CA LEU A 108 22.46 5.38 0.77
C LEU A 108 22.85 4.34 1.82
N GLU A 109 24.13 4.02 1.96
CA GLU A 109 24.59 3.05 2.97
C GLU A 109 24.30 3.52 4.40
N THR A 110 24.52 4.81 4.70
CA THR A 110 24.24 5.34 6.03
C THR A 110 22.75 5.31 6.35
N GLN A 111 21.89 5.63 5.37
CA GLN A 111 20.43 5.49 5.51
C GLN A 111 20.02 4.02 5.70
N GLN A 112 20.60 3.09 4.94
CA GLN A 112 20.31 1.67 5.08
C GLN A 112 20.74 1.14 6.46
N ARG A 113 21.91 1.54 6.96
CA ARG A 113 22.36 1.19 8.32
C ARG A 113 21.44 1.78 9.39
N ALA A 114 20.95 3.01 9.20
CA ALA A 114 20.00 3.63 10.11
C ALA A 114 18.65 2.88 10.12
N ALA A 115 18.13 2.55 8.93
CA ALA A 115 16.91 1.77 8.77
C ALA A 115 17.03 0.39 9.42
N ALA A 116 18.12 -0.35 9.14
CA ALA A 116 18.37 -1.65 9.75
C ALA A 116 18.47 -1.59 11.28
N ARG A 117 19.03 -0.51 11.84
CA ARG A 117 19.05 -0.29 13.29
C ARG A 117 17.66 0.01 13.85
N GLU A 118 16.83 0.78 13.14
CA GLU A 118 15.44 0.99 13.52
C GLU A 118 14.64 -0.30 13.45
N ASP A 119 14.80 -1.08 12.38
CA ASP A 119 14.11 -2.36 12.20
C ASP A 119 14.51 -3.37 13.27
N ALA A 120 15.80 -3.45 13.63
CA ALA A 120 16.27 -4.27 14.73
C ALA A 120 15.67 -3.84 16.08
N LYS A 121 15.54 -2.52 16.33
CA LYS A 121 14.87 -2.00 17.53
C LYS A 121 13.39 -2.36 17.52
N MET A 122 12.72 -2.26 16.38
CA MET A 122 11.32 -2.62 16.22
C MET A 122 11.09 -4.12 16.43
N ALA A 123 11.98 -4.98 15.91
CA ALA A 123 11.93 -6.42 16.10
C ALA A 123 12.18 -6.83 17.56
N ALA A 124 12.97 -6.05 18.30
CA ALA A 124 13.23 -6.27 19.72
C ALA A 124 12.14 -5.70 20.66
N MET A 125 11.23 -4.86 20.15
CA MET A 125 10.13 -4.29 20.95
C MET A 125 9.00 -5.30 21.15
N SER A 126 8.30 -5.18 22.28
CA SER A 126 7.09 -5.96 22.55
C SER A 126 5.98 -5.59 21.56
N PRO A 127 5.07 -6.52 21.18
CA PRO A 127 3.96 -6.22 20.26
C PRO A 127 3.09 -5.03 20.68
N VAL A 128 2.91 -4.83 21.99
CA VAL A 128 2.14 -3.70 22.54
C VAL A 128 2.86 -2.37 22.32
N GLU A 129 4.18 -2.35 22.55
CA GLU A 129 5.03 -1.18 22.35
C GLU A 129 5.14 -0.81 20.87
N LEU A 130 5.23 -1.82 20.00
CA LEU A 130 5.27 -1.66 18.56
C LEU A 130 4.00 -0.97 18.04
N HIS A 131 2.82 -1.36 18.54
CA HIS A 131 1.56 -0.74 18.15
C HIS A 131 1.49 0.73 18.59
N GLN A 132 1.89 1.05 19.83
CA GLN A 132 1.93 2.43 20.31
C GLN A 132 2.92 3.27 19.51
N TYR A 133 4.09 2.72 19.19
CA TYR A 133 5.11 3.37 18.37
C TYR A 133 4.59 3.67 16.96
N GLN A 134 3.92 2.71 16.32
CA GLN A 134 3.30 2.91 15.01
C GLN A 134 2.22 3.98 15.03
N GLN A 135 1.36 3.99 16.05
CA GLN A 135 0.35 5.05 16.20
C GLN A 135 1.00 6.43 16.35
N LYS A 136 2.09 6.54 17.12
CA LYS A 136 2.83 7.80 17.29
C LYS A 136 3.48 8.25 15.97
N LYS A 137 4.13 7.34 15.23
CA LYS A 137 4.73 7.64 13.92
C LYS A 137 3.67 8.11 12.91
N ARG A 138 2.49 7.46 12.85
CA ARG A 138 1.39 7.87 11.97
C ARG A 138 0.92 9.31 12.23
N ARG A 139 0.77 9.68 13.51
CA ARG A 139 0.38 11.07 13.86
C ARG A 139 1.44 12.09 13.44
N GLN A 140 2.72 11.76 13.55
CA GLN A 140 3.80 12.65 13.10
C GLN A 140 3.83 12.78 11.58
N ALA A 141 3.62 11.68 10.84
CA ALA A 141 3.53 11.70 9.38
C ALA A 141 2.42 12.63 8.88
N VAL A 142 1.21 12.51 9.45
CA VAL A 142 0.07 13.37 9.09
C VAL A 142 0.38 14.85 9.31
N ARG A 143 1.04 15.22 10.42
CA ARG A 143 1.43 16.62 10.68
C ARG A 143 2.43 17.13 9.64
N TYR A 144 3.39 16.30 9.26
CA TYR A 144 4.39 16.67 8.27
C TYR A 144 3.77 16.87 6.88
N GLU A 145 2.83 16.00 6.50
CA GLU A 145 2.06 16.14 5.27
C GLU A 145 1.23 17.42 5.28
N TRP A 146 0.52 17.71 6.37
CA TRP A 146 -0.22 18.96 6.52
C TRP A 146 0.68 20.19 6.37
N TYR A 147 1.86 20.18 7.01
CA TYR A 147 2.83 21.27 6.88
C TYR A 147 3.31 21.45 5.43
N LYS A 148 3.61 20.35 4.73
CA LYS A 148 3.98 20.36 3.31
C LYS A 148 2.88 20.94 2.43
N MET A 149 1.62 20.57 2.70
CA MET A 149 0.45 21.09 1.96
C MET A 149 0.23 22.59 2.22
N PHE A 150 0.41 23.05 3.45
CA PHE A 150 0.36 24.47 3.78
C PHE A 150 1.46 25.26 3.06
N LEU A 151 2.71 24.78 3.11
CA LEU A 151 3.83 25.39 2.39
C LEU A 151 3.56 25.48 0.88
N LEU A 152 3.02 24.42 0.30
CA LEU A 152 2.66 24.39 -1.13
C LEU A 152 1.57 25.42 -1.44
N LEU A 153 0.53 25.51 -0.61
CA LEU A 153 -0.54 26.49 -0.78
C LEU A 153 0.00 27.93 -0.70
N PHE A 154 0.85 28.22 0.28
CA PHE A 154 1.51 29.52 0.41
C PHE A 154 2.39 29.84 -0.80
N ALA A 155 3.13 28.85 -1.32
CA ALA A 155 3.95 29.04 -2.51
C ALA A 155 3.10 29.37 -3.74
N ILE A 156 1.95 28.71 -3.91
CA ILE A 156 1.03 28.97 -5.04
C ILE A 156 0.44 30.38 -4.91
N VAL A 157 -0.13 30.72 -3.76
CA VAL A 157 -0.75 32.04 -3.52
C VAL A 157 0.28 33.16 -3.63
N GLY A 158 1.48 32.96 -3.07
CA GLY A 158 2.58 33.91 -3.19
C GLY A 158 3.03 34.08 -4.63
N SER A 159 3.14 32.99 -5.40
CA SER A 159 3.50 33.04 -6.82
C SER A 159 2.44 33.76 -7.65
N THR A 160 1.15 33.51 -7.43
CA THR A 160 0.07 34.21 -8.16
C THR A 160 0.00 35.67 -7.77
N ALA A 161 0.11 36.01 -6.49
CA ALA A 161 0.15 37.40 -6.04
C ALA A 161 1.37 38.15 -6.62
N PHE A 162 2.53 37.50 -6.67
CA PHE A 162 3.73 38.05 -7.28
C PHE A 162 3.57 38.29 -8.79
N LEU A 163 2.98 37.32 -9.52
CA LEU A 163 2.66 37.47 -10.94
C LEU A 163 1.67 38.62 -11.20
N PHE A 164 0.63 38.75 -10.38
CA PHE A 164 -0.32 39.87 -10.45
C PHE A 164 0.36 41.22 -10.16
N SER A 165 1.25 41.26 -9.17
CA SER A 165 2.01 42.47 -8.85
C SER A 165 2.91 42.88 -10.03
N LEU A 166 3.62 41.94 -10.64
CA LEU A 166 4.44 42.26 -11.82
C LEU A 166 3.59 42.81 -12.97
N PHE A 167 2.40 42.25 -13.20
CA PHE A 167 1.50 42.73 -14.25
C PHE A 167 1.03 44.17 -14.00
N LEU A 168 0.70 44.52 -12.75
CA LEU A 168 0.24 45.86 -12.38
C LEU A 168 1.34 46.93 -12.36
N PHE A 169 2.61 46.54 -12.16
CA PHE A 169 3.74 47.48 -12.10
C PHE A 169 4.49 47.65 -13.44
N PHE A 170 4.28 46.76 -14.41
CA PHE A 170 4.89 46.85 -15.76
C PHE A 170 3.92 47.38 -16.83
N GLU A 171 2.76 47.88 -16.43
CA GLU A 171 1.82 48.65 -17.27
C GLU A 171 1.97 50.14 -17.03
#